data_AF-A0A7J0APM6-F1
#
_entry.id   AF-A0A7J0APM6-F1
#
_cell.length_a   1.000
_cell.length_b   1.000
_cell.length_c   1.000
_cell.angle_alpha   90.00
_cell.angle_beta   90.00
_cell.angle_gamma   90.00
#
_symmetry.space_group_name_H-M   'P 1'
#
loop_
_entity.id
_entity.type
_entity.pdbx_description
1 polymer ?
#
loop_
_entity_poly.entity_id
_entity_poly.type
_entity_poly.pdbx_seq_one_letter_code
_entity_poly.pdbx_strand_id
1 'polypeptide(L)'
;MEFTVKDCEVTGSGYEIHMGETEVPADASPLVVKSDGTCDGCIAGDRVMGSYIHGILDNQEVTDRLLAPHARAKGLPLKSETEPYRSYKERQYDALSARLRECLDIELLYKIMREDD
;
A
#
# COMPACT_ATOMS: atom_id res chain seq x y z
N MET A 1 -2.80 10.01 -1.92
CA MET A 1 -1.56 10.81 -2.00
C MET A 1 -0.57 10.06 -2.89
N GLU A 2 0.15 10.80 -3.73
CA GLU A 2 1.23 10.26 -4.54
C GLU A 2 2.57 10.37 -3.81
N PHE A 3 3.46 9.42 -4.03
CA PHE A 3 4.77 9.39 -3.40
C PHE A 3 5.80 8.62 -4.24
N THR A 4 7.08 8.85 -3.97
CA THR A 4 8.18 8.08 -4.55
C THR A 4 8.96 7.42 -3.40
N VAL A 5 9.28 6.13 -3.56
CA VAL A 5 10.16 5.41 -2.63
C VAL A 5 11.61 5.62 -3.04
N LYS A 6 12.53 5.70 -2.09
CA LYS A 6 13.97 5.82 -2.36
C LYS A 6 14.42 4.74 -3.34
N ASP A 7 15.17 5.16 -4.37
CA ASP A 7 15.65 4.33 -5.47
C ASP A 7 14.55 3.59 -6.25
N CYS A 8 13.32 4.12 -6.26
CA CYS A 8 12.23 3.68 -7.12
C CYS A 8 11.92 4.81 -8.11
N GLU A 9 11.90 4.50 -9.41
CA GLU A 9 11.66 5.50 -10.47
C GLU A 9 10.17 5.79 -10.69
N VAL A 10 9.28 5.03 -10.05
CA VAL A 10 7.84 5.10 -10.26
C VAL A 10 7.14 5.69 -9.05
N THR A 11 6.19 6.58 -9.33
CA THR A 11 5.30 7.16 -8.34
C THR A 11 4.25 6.13 -7.92
N GLY A 12 4.22 5.82 -6.62
CA GLY A 12 3.19 5.02 -5.98
C GLY A 12 2.04 5.88 -5.44
N SER A 13 0.97 5.20 -5.01
CA SER A 13 -0.17 5.84 -4.35
C SER A 13 -0.46 5.19 -2.99
N GLY A 14 -0.85 6.01 -2.02
CA GLY A 14 -1.12 5.60 -0.65
C GLY A 14 -1.83 6.68 0.16
N TYR A 15 -1.98 6.43 1.44
CA TYR A 15 -2.59 7.38 2.38
C TYR A 15 -1.95 7.29 3.76
N GLU A 16 -2.17 8.33 4.56
CA GLU A 16 -1.61 8.45 5.90
C GLU A 16 -2.76 8.60 6.89
N ILE A 17 -2.88 7.64 7.81
CA ILE A 17 -3.86 7.67 8.90
C ILE A 17 -3.13 7.14 10.14
N HIS A 18 -2.59 8.06 10.93
CA HIS A 18 -2.00 7.77 12.23
C HIS A 18 -2.09 9.00 13.12
N MET A 19 -2.04 8.76 14.43
CA MET A 19 -2.02 9.80 15.46
C MET A 19 -0.63 9.98 16.08
N GLY A 20 0.26 8.99 15.89
CA GLY A 20 1.61 9.03 16.43
C GLY A 20 2.53 9.89 15.58
N GLU A 21 3.40 10.65 16.24
CA GLU A 21 4.47 11.40 15.60
C GLU A 21 5.80 10.69 15.92
N THR A 22 6.63 10.49 14.90
CA THR A 22 7.96 9.90 15.06
C THR A 22 9.02 10.97 14.87
N GLU A 23 9.91 11.12 15.85
CA GLU A 23 11.12 11.91 15.69
C GLU A 23 12.19 11.09 14.96
N VAL A 24 12.61 11.58 13.80
CA VAL A 24 13.62 10.94 12.97
C VAL A 24 14.97 11.65 13.19
N PRO A 25 16.08 10.92 13.44
CA PRO A 25 17.41 11.52 13.54
C PRO A 25 17.77 12.34 12.30
N ALA A 26 18.49 13.45 12.48
CA ALA A 26 18.83 14.38 11.39
C ALA A 26 19.68 13.75 10.26
N ASP A 27 20.41 12.67 10.57
CA ASP A 27 21.25 11.93 9.64
C ASP A 27 20.55 10.71 9.01
N ALA A 28 19.30 10.44 9.39
CA ALA A 28 18.55 9.33 8.82
C ALA A 28 18.15 9.61 7.36
N SER A 29 18.22 8.57 6.54
CA SER A 29 17.70 8.62 5.17
C SER A 29 16.19 8.37 5.17
N PRO A 30 15.37 9.26 4.57
CA PRO A 30 13.95 9.00 4.42
C PRO A 30 13.70 7.84 3.46
N LEU A 31 12.61 7.11 3.68
CA LEU A 31 12.18 6.05 2.76
C LEU A 31 11.33 6.61 1.62
N VAL A 32 10.47 7.57 1.93
CA VAL A 32 9.45 8.09 1.03
C VAL A 32 9.58 9.60 0.88
N VAL A 33 9.40 10.09 -0.35
CA VAL A 33 9.17 11.51 -0.65
C VAL A 33 7.75 11.64 -1.21
N LYS A 34 6.91 12.42 -0.53
CA LYS A 34 5.52 12.68 -0.93
C LYS A 34 5.49 13.72 -2.05
N SER A 35 4.38 13.78 -2.79
CA SER A 35 4.19 14.72 -3.90
C SER A 35 4.29 16.20 -3.52
N ASP A 36 4.07 16.53 -2.25
CA ASP A 36 4.25 17.89 -1.71
C ASP A 36 5.69 18.22 -1.27
N GLY A 37 6.63 17.28 -1.49
CA GLY A 37 8.04 17.39 -1.13
C GLY A 37 8.37 17.02 0.32
N THR A 38 7.37 16.71 1.16
CA THR A 38 7.62 16.25 2.52
C THR A 38 8.12 14.81 2.52
N CYS A 39 8.98 14.48 3.49
CA CYS A 39 9.55 13.15 3.62
C CYS A 39 8.77 12.32 4.65
N ASP A 40 8.71 11.01 4.45
CA ASP A 40 8.16 10.07 5.41
C ASP A 40 9.07 8.85 5.57
N GLY A 41 9.03 8.29 6.79
CA GLY A 41 9.72 7.07 7.10
C GLY A 41 11.24 7.20 7.19
N CYS A 42 11.89 6.08 7.41
CA CYS A 42 13.34 6.00 7.52
C CYS A 42 13.87 4.64 7.05
N ILE A 43 15.15 4.63 6.66
CA ILE A 43 15.88 3.42 6.29
C ILE A 43 17.04 3.23 7.26
N ALA A 44 17.15 2.03 7.82
CA ALA A 44 18.26 1.61 8.68
C ALA A 44 18.96 0.37 8.08
N GLY A 45 20.13 0.58 7.49
CA GLY A 45 20.87 -0.45 6.75
C GLY A 45 20.09 -0.94 5.53
N ASP A 46 20.30 -2.21 5.14
CA ASP A 46 19.77 -2.76 3.89
C ASP A 46 18.44 -3.51 4.05
N ARG A 47 17.95 -3.67 5.28
CA ARG A 47 16.84 -4.60 5.60
C ARG A 47 15.73 -4.00 6.45
N VAL A 48 15.93 -2.81 7.00
CA VAL A 48 14.94 -2.17 7.87
C VAL A 48 14.50 -0.87 7.21
N MET A 49 13.20 -0.80 6.92
CA MET A 49 12.55 0.33 6.27
C MET A 49 11.23 0.55 7.00
N GLY A 50 11.00 1.76 7.49
CA GLY A 50 9.76 2.16 8.15
C GLY A 50 9.11 3.31 7.39
N SER A 51 7.78 3.34 7.35
CA SER A 51 6.99 4.42 6.77
C SER A 51 5.56 4.36 7.32
N TYR A 52 4.91 5.51 7.42
CA TYR A 52 3.50 5.63 7.79
C TYR A 52 2.54 5.55 6.60
N ILE A 53 3.08 5.45 5.38
CA ILE A 53 2.25 5.34 4.17
C ILE A 53 1.56 3.96 4.13
N HIS A 54 0.26 3.97 4.39
CA HIS A 54 -0.59 2.84 4.16
C HIS A 54 -0.76 2.59 2.66
N GLY A 55 -0.79 1.31 2.28
CA GLY A 55 -0.84 0.89 0.88
C GLY A 55 0.50 1.00 0.15
N ILE A 56 1.62 1.30 0.83
CA ILE A 56 2.94 1.37 0.19
C ILE A 56 3.30 0.08 -0.57
N LEU A 57 2.95 -1.09 -0.02
CA LEU A 57 3.18 -2.41 -0.63
C LEU A 57 2.08 -2.84 -1.61
N ASP A 58 1.02 -2.05 -1.80
CA ASP A 58 0.00 -2.30 -2.82
C ASP A 58 0.49 -1.86 -4.23
N ASN A 59 1.66 -1.19 -4.29
CA ASN A 59 2.29 -0.69 -5.51
C ASN A 59 3.34 -1.71 -6.01
N GLN A 60 3.14 -2.26 -7.20
CA GLN A 60 3.93 -3.38 -7.73
C GLN A 60 5.41 -3.03 -7.84
N GLU A 61 5.73 -1.81 -8.28
CA GLU A 61 7.08 -1.32 -8.48
C GLU A 61 7.84 -1.19 -7.15
N VAL A 62 7.13 -0.86 -6.07
CA VAL A 62 7.71 -0.82 -4.73
C VAL A 62 8.05 -2.25 -4.27
N THR A 63 7.13 -3.18 -4.44
CA THR A 63 7.38 -4.60 -4.07
C THR A 63 8.48 -5.22 -4.91
N ASP A 64 8.52 -4.95 -6.22
CA ASP A 64 9.56 -5.41 -7.13
C ASP A 64 10.93 -4.85 -6.70
N ARG A 65 11.01 -3.55 -6.36
CA ARG A 65 12.23 -2.91 -5.86
C ARG A 65 12.72 -3.51 -4.54
N LEU A 66 11.81 -3.81 -3.62
CA LEU A 66 12.15 -4.43 -2.33
C LEU A 66 12.63 -5.87 -2.50
N LEU A 67 12.02 -6.63 -3.40
CA LEU A 67 12.33 -8.04 -3.62
C LEU A 67 13.50 -8.29 -4.58
N ALA A 68 13.84 -7.32 -5.43
CA ALA A 68 14.88 -7.47 -6.46
C ALA A 68 16.23 -7.98 -5.92
N PRO A 69 16.80 -7.48 -4.80
CA PRO A 69 18.06 -8.00 -4.27
C PRO A 69 17.98 -9.49 -3.90
N HIS A 70 16.83 -9.92 -3.37
CA HIS A 70 16.60 -11.30 -2.94
C HIS A 70 16.32 -12.23 -4.12
N ALA A 71 15.56 -11.76 -5.12
CA ALA A 71 15.31 -12.49 -6.35
C ALA A 71 16.62 -12.73 -7.11
N ARG A 72 17.48 -11.71 -7.24
CA ARG A 72 18.82 -11.84 -7.85
C ARG A 72 19.67 -12.88 -7.15
N ALA A 73 19.76 -12.83 -5.82
CA ALA A 73 20.56 -13.77 -5.04
C ALA A 73 20.09 -15.23 -5.19
N LYS A 74 18.81 -15.45 -5.54
CA LYS A 74 18.19 -16.77 -5.73
C LYS A 74 18.06 -17.18 -7.21
N GLY A 75 18.48 -16.34 -8.16
CA GLY A 75 18.29 -16.61 -9.59
C GLY A 75 16.82 -16.62 -10.03
N LEU A 76 15.95 -15.89 -9.34
CA LEU A 76 14.52 -15.78 -9.66
C LEU A 76 14.25 -14.60 -10.61
N PRO A 77 13.13 -14.61 -11.36
CA PRO A 77 12.70 -13.47 -12.15
C PRO A 77 12.55 -12.19 -11.32
N LEU A 78 12.96 -11.05 -11.88
CA LEU A 78 12.94 -9.75 -11.17
C LEU A 78 11.64 -8.98 -11.30
N LYS A 79 10.77 -9.40 -12.22
CA LYS A 79 9.46 -8.80 -12.44
C LYS A 79 8.43 -9.88 -12.44
N SER A 80 7.32 -9.61 -11.77
CA SER A 80 6.15 -10.47 -11.80
C SER A 80 5.29 -10.17 -13.03
N GLU A 81 4.86 -11.21 -13.74
CA GLU A 81 3.84 -11.10 -14.80
C GLU A 81 2.40 -11.17 -14.23
N THR A 82 2.26 -11.02 -12.91
CA THR A 82 0.96 -10.99 -12.25
C THR A 82 0.18 -9.75 -12.63
N GLU A 83 -1.14 -9.89 -12.65
CA GLU A 83 -2.04 -8.75 -12.76
C GLU A 83 -1.78 -7.68 -11.68
N PRO A 84 -2.04 -6.39 -11.98
CA PRO A 84 -1.90 -5.34 -11.00
C PRO A 84 -2.73 -5.64 -9.75
N TYR A 85 -2.09 -5.59 -8.57
CA TYR A 85 -2.73 -5.96 -7.31
C TYR A 85 -4.03 -5.19 -7.05
N ARG A 86 -4.06 -3.91 -7.40
CA ARG A 86 -5.27 -3.07 -7.30
C ARG A 86 -6.43 -3.64 -8.11
N SER A 87 -6.19 -4.02 -9.36
CA SER A 87 -7.21 -4.63 -10.23
C SER A 87 -7.70 -5.96 -9.67
N TYR A 88 -6.79 -6.79 -9.16
CA TYR A 88 -7.16 -8.04 -8.48
C TYR A 88 -8.06 -7.77 -7.26
N LYS A 89 -7.64 -6.86 -6.38
CA LYS A 89 -8.33 -6.48 -5.14
C LYS A 89 -9.74 -5.96 -5.39
N GLU A 90 -9.92 -5.05 -6.35
CA GLU A 90 -11.24 -4.52 -6.72
C GLU A 90 -12.18 -5.65 -7.20
N ARG A 91 -11.70 -6.54 -8.08
CA ARG A 91 -12.51 -7.69 -8.52
C ARG A 91 -12.91 -8.60 -7.36
N GLN A 92 -12.04 -8.79 -6.37
CA GLN A 92 -12.37 -9.60 -5.19
C GLN A 92 -13.42 -8.90 -4.31
N TYR A 93 -13.36 -7.56 -4.19
CA TYR A 93 -14.41 -6.81 -3.49
C TYR A 93 -15.74 -6.89 -4.21
N ASP A 94 -15.77 -6.77 -5.53
CA ASP A 94 -16.99 -6.93 -6.33
C ASP A 94 -17.59 -8.34 -6.16
N ALA A 95 -16.74 -9.38 -6.22
CA ALA A 95 -17.18 -10.76 -6.01
C ALA A 95 -17.75 -10.98 -4.59
N LEU A 96 -17.10 -10.45 -3.55
CA LEU A 96 -17.59 -10.50 -2.18
C LEU A 96 -18.92 -9.74 -2.04
N SER A 97 -19.01 -8.55 -2.63
CA SER A 97 -20.19 -7.69 -2.63
C SER A 97 -21.39 -8.37 -3.29
N ALA A 98 -21.17 -9.06 -4.42
CA ALA A 98 -22.20 -9.86 -5.08
C ALA A 98 -22.68 -11.00 -4.16
N ARG A 99 -21.75 -11.72 -3.52
CA ARG A 99 -22.07 -12.83 -2.63
C ARG A 99 -22.85 -12.38 -1.39
N LEU A 100 -22.53 -11.23 -0.83
CA LEU A 100 -23.26 -10.68 0.32
C LEU A 100 -24.72 -10.35 -0.03
N ARG A 101 -25.00 -9.84 -1.24
CA ARG A 101 -26.39 -9.57 -1.69
C ARG A 101 -27.24 -10.82 -1.83
N GLU A 102 -26.63 -11.98 -2.09
CA GLU A 102 -27.34 -13.25 -2.15
C GLU A 102 -27.66 -13.82 -0.76
N CYS A 103 -26.83 -13.49 0.24
CA CYS A 103 -26.91 -14.09 1.57
C CYS A 103 -27.57 -13.18 2.62
N LEU A 104 -27.65 -11.87 2.37
CA LEU A 104 -28.12 -10.87 3.33
C LEU A 104 -29.24 -10.03 2.74
N ASP A 105 -30.20 -9.64 3.58
CA ASP A 105 -31.16 -8.60 3.27
C ASP A 105 -30.50 -7.23 3.40
N ILE A 106 -29.89 -6.78 2.31
CA ILE A 106 -29.18 -5.51 2.24
C ILE A 106 -30.12 -4.32 2.43
N GLU A 107 -31.37 -4.42 1.97
CA GLU A 107 -32.37 -3.37 2.15
C GLU A 107 -32.73 -3.20 3.63
N LEU A 108 -32.93 -4.30 4.36
CA LEU A 108 -33.16 -4.27 5.81
C LEU A 108 -31.96 -3.68 6.56
N LEU A 109 -30.73 -4.10 6.24
CA LEU A 109 -29.53 -3.52 6.84
C LEU A 109 -29.47 -2.01 6.64
N TYR A 110 -29.80 -1.52 5.44
CA TYR A 110 -29.83 -0.10 5.17
C TYR A 110 -30.93 0.66 5.91
N LYS A 111 -32.11 0.06 6.13
CA LYS A 111 -33.15 0.64 7.00
C LYS A 111 -32.66 0.78 8.44
N ILE A 112 -32.08 -0.29 8.99
CA ILE A 112 -31.51 -0.30 10.34
C ILE A 112 -30.43 0.77 10.50
N MET A 113 -29.49 0.88 9.55
CA MET A 113 -28.41 1.87 9.59
C MET A 113 -28.89 3.31 9.54
N ARG A 114 -30.06 3.56 8.93
CA ARG A 114 -30.63 4.90 8.81
C ARG A 114 -31.57 5.26 9.96
N GLU A 115 -31.80 4.36 10.92
CA GLU A 115 -32.82 4.53 11.97
C GLU A 115 -34.23 4.78 11.37
N ASP A 116 -34.45 4.30 10.14
CA ASP A 116 -35.76 4.33 9.49
C ASP A 116 -36.59 3.14 10.03
N ASP A 117 -37.30 3.34 11.14
CA ASP A 117 -38.26 2.35 11.70
C ASP A 117 -39.43 2.06 10.74
#